data_AF-A0A0S2EUJ2-F1
#
_entry.id   AF-A0A0S2EUJ2-F1
#
_cell.length_a   1.000
_cell.length_b   1.000
_cell.length_c   1.000
_cell.angle_alpha   90.00
_cell.angle_beta   90.00
_cell.angle_gamma   90.00
#
_symmetry.space_group_name_H-M   'P 1'
#
loop_
_entity.id
_entity.type
_entity.pdbx_description
1 polymer ?
#
loop_
_entity_poly.entity_id
_entity_poly.type
_entity_poly.pdbx_seq_one_letter_code
_entity_poly.pdbx_strand_id
1 'polypeptide(L)' 'MFGYQGGESDQTVARKRTYLTEAQSRWPFLTRYDLTTIHNEQQLASMVRDRSGHTKSDADAEVHAWMEGKSF' A
#
# COMPACT_ATOMS: atom_id res chain seq x y z
N MET A 1 11.80 3.56 17.99
CA MET A 1 11.23 4.80 17.42
C MET A 1 11.76 4.90 16.01
N PHE A 2 10.90 4.70 15.00
CA PHE A 2 11.33 4.69 13.60
C PHE A 2 11.73 6.10 13.17
N GLY A 3 13.02 6.27 12.86
CA GLY A 3 13.62 7.52 12.43
C GLY A 3 13.16 7.90 11.03
N TYR A 4 12.32 8.93 10.95
CA TYR A 4 12.13 9.69 9.72
C TYR A 4 13.33 10.62 9.56
N GLN A 5 14.36 10.17 8.85
CA GLN A 5 15.49 11.00 8.45
C GLN A 5 15.06 11.81 7.22
N GLY A 6 15.24 13.13 7.29
CA GLY A 6 14.66 14.10 6.37
C GLY A 6 14.85 13.80 4.89
N GLY A 7 13.79 14.01 4.11
CA GLY A 7 13.86 13.94 2.65
C GLY A 7 12.54 13.67 1.92
N GLU A 8 11.49 13.19 2.59
CA GLU A 8 10.18 13.05 1.95
C GLU A 8 9.48 14.41 1.93
N SER A 9 9.55 15.09 0.78
CA SER A 9 8.79 16.29 0.46
C SER A 9 7.35 16.17 0.97
N ASP A 10 6.79 17.23 1.55
CA ASP A 10 5.41 17.26 2.08
C ASP A 10 4.37 16.77 1.05
N GLN A 11 4.68 16.95 -0.23
CA GLN A 11 3.92 16.40 -1.37
C GLN A 11 3.88 14.87 -1.43
N THR A 12 4.98 14.19 -1.11
CA THR A 12 5.06 12.72 -1.03
C THR A 12 4.25 12.21 0.15
N VAL A 13 4.26 12.91 1.28
CA VAL A 13 3.47 12.55 2.47
C VAL A 13 1.98 12.75 2.22
N ALA A 14 1.59 13.84 1.55
CA ALA A 14 0.20 14.10 1.15
C ALA A 14 -0.31 13.04 0.16
N ARG A 15 0.47 12.70 -0.87
CA ARG A 15 0.15 11.61 -1.81
C ARG A 15 0.07 10.26 -1.11
N LYS A 16 1.02 9.94 -0.22
CA LYS A 16 0.97 8.75 0.63
C LYS A 16 -0.33 8.71 1.41
N ARG A 17 -0.74 9.78 2.08
CA ARG A 17 -1.98 9.82 2.87
C ARG A 17 -3.23 9.51 2.04
N THR A 18 -3.35 10.10 0.86
CA THR A 18 -4.43 9.80 -0.08
C THR A 18 -4.39 8.35 -0.51
N TYR A 19 -3.20 7.87 -0.88
CA TYR A 19 -2.97 6.50 -1.31
C TYR A 19 -3.29 5.47 -0.21
N LEU A 20 -2.89 5.73 1.04
CA LEU A 20 -3.19 4.92 2.22
C LEU A 20 -4.71 4.88 2.47
N THR A 21 -5.41 5.99 2.28
CA THR A 21 -6.87 6.06 2.47
C THR A 21 -7.61 5.27 1.41
N GLU A 22 -7.19 5.38 0.15
CA GLU A 22 -7.76 4.60 -0.95
C GLU A 22 -7.43 3.11 -0.83
N ALA A 23 -6.20 2.76 -0.44
CA ALA A 23 -5.80 1.39 -0.17
C ALA A 23 -6.63 0.78 0.97
N GLN A 24 -6.84 1.52 2.06
CA GLN A 24 -7.69 1.10 3.17
C GLN A 24 -9.15 0.88 2.73
N SER A 25 -9.66 1.72 1.83
CA SER A 25 -11.01 1.57 1.31
C SER A 25 -11.16 0.35 0.40
N ARG A 26 -10.08 -0.06 -0.30
CA ARG A 26 -10.07 -1.26 -1.15
C ARG A 26 -9.84 -2.53 -0.33
N TRP A 27 -8.95 -2.46 0.66
CA TRP A 27 -8.57 -3.55 1.54
C TRP A 27 -8.82 -3.17 3.01
N PRO A 28 -10.08 -3.25 3.48
CA PRO A 28 -10.45 -2.86 4.85
C PRO A 28 -9.81 -3.74 5.93
N PHE A 29 -9.27 -4.90 5.56
CA PHE A 29 -8.52 -5.80 6.43
C PHE A 29 -7.05 -5.37 6.61
N LEU A 30 -6.53 -4.46 5.78
CA LEU A 30 -5.20 -3.89 5.98
C LEU A 30 -5.27 -2.81 7.06
N THR A 31 -4.47 -2.99 8.11
CA THR A 31 -4.39 -2.00 9.17
C THR A 31 -3.59 -0.79 8.68
N ARG A 32 -3.83 0.39 9.27
CA ARG A 32 -2.98 1.58 9.04
C ARG A 32 -1.49 1.28 9.22
N TYR A 33 -1.14 0.38 10.13
CA TYR A 33 0.22 -0.08 10.35
C TYR A 33 0.80 -0.82 9.13
N ASP A 34 0.08 -1.82 8.60
CA ASP A 34 0.50 -2.54 7.39
C ASP A 34 0.66 -1.55 6.23
N LEU A 35 -0.30 -0.65 6.06
CA LEU A 35 -0.27 0.40 5.03
C LEU A 35 0.94 1.34 5.17
N THR A 36 1.34 1.71 6.39
CA THR A 36 2.56 2.54 6.60
C THR A 36 3.86 1.81 6.27
N THR A 37 3.86 0.47 6.30
CA THR A 37 5.01 -0.35 5.91
C THR A 37 5.04 -0.68 4.41
N ILE A 38 3.94 -0.41 3.70
CA ILE A 38 3.83 -0.61 2.25
C ILE A 38 4.43 0.60 1.54
N HIS A 39 5.56 0.36 0.89
CA HIS A 39 6.28 1.38 0.12
C HIS A 39 6.20 1.15 -1.39
N ASN A 40 5.80 -0.05 -1.84
CA ASN A 40 5.80 -0.48 -3.24
C ASN A 40 4.68 -1.50 -3.48
N GLU A 41 4.33 -1.74 -4.75
CA GLU A 41 3.30 -2.72 -5.14
C GLU A 41 3.59 -4.13 -4.59
N GLN A 42 4.85 -4.56 -4.60
CA GLN A 42 5.23 -5.90 -4.14
C GLN A 42 4.98 -6.10 -2.64
N GLN A 43 5.12 -5.03 -1.84
CA GLN A 43 4.81 -5.06 -0.41
C GLN A 43 3.29 -5.12 -0.20
N LEU A 44 2.53 -4.36 -1.01
CA LEU A 44 1.08 -4.40 -0.97
C LEU A 44 0.53 -5.77 -1.36
N ALA A 45 0.99 -6.35 -2.47
CA ALA A 45 0.59 -7.68 -2.93
C ALA A 45 0.96 -8.77 -1.90
N SER A 46 2.12 -8.65 -1.25
CA SER A 46 2.51 -9.57 -0.18
C SER A 46 1.60 -9.46 1.04
N MET A 47 1.21 -8.24 1.43
CA MET A 47 0.27 -8.00 2.54
C MET A 47 -1.15 -8.45 2.23
N VAL A 48 -1.66 -8.16 1.03
CA VAL A 48 -2.99 -8.62 0.57
C VAL A 48 -3.04 -10.14 0.55
N ARG A 49 -1.98 -10.79 0.05
CA ARG A 49 -1.84 -12.25 0.09
C ARG A 49 -1.86 -12.80 1.51
N ASP A 50 -1.07 -12.22 2.41
CA ASP A 50 -0.94 -12.66 3.81
C ASP A 50 -2.25 -12.50 4.59
N ARG A 51 -2.95 -11.38 4.39
CA ARG A 51 -4.16 -11.02 5.15
C ARG A 51 -5.45 -11.62 4.60
N SER A 52 -5.60 -11.75 3.28
CA SER A 52 -6.81 -12.35 2.70
C SER A 52 -6.69 -13.85 2.44
N GLY A 53 -5.49 -14.42 2.49
CA GLY A 53 -5.28 -15.84 2.15
C GLY A 53 -5.47 -16.16 0.65
N HIS A 54 -5.55 -15.14 -0.22
CA HIS A 54 -5.59 -15.32 -1.66
C HIS A 54 -4.26 -15.87 -2.19
N THR A 55 -4.30 -16.49 -3.37
CA THR A 55 -3.09 -16.93 -4.07
C THR A 55 -2.26 -15.72 -4.50
N LYS A 56 -0.94 -15.90 -4.58
CA LYS A 56 -0.01 -14.83 -4.97
C LYS A 56 -0.44 -14.13 -6.26
N SER A 57 -0.89 -14.88 -7.26
CA SER A 57 -1.32 -14.34 -8.56
C SER A 57 -2.57 -13.48 -8.48
N ASP A 58 -3.51 -13.81 -7.60
CA ASP A 58 -4.77 -13.08 -7.46
C ASP A 58 -4.54 -11.76 -6.71
N ALA A 59 -3.75 -11.80 -5.63
CA ALA A 59 -3.32 -10.60 -4.90
C ALA A 59 -2.44 -9.68 -5.77
N ASP A 60 -1.54 -10.24 -6.57
CA ASP A 60 -0.69 -9.48 -7.48
C ASP A 60 -1.51 -8.83 -8.60
N ALA A 61 -2.44 -9.57 -9.22
CA ALA A 61 -3.33 -9.02 -10.25
C ALA A 61 -4.26 -7.92 -9.70
N GLU A 62 -4.81 -8.08 -8.49
CA GLU A 62 -5.66 -7.06 -7.88
C GLU A 62 -4.88 -5.79 -7.54
N VAL A 63 -3.68 -5.94 -6.97
CA VAL A 63 -2.78 -4.81 -6.69
C VAL A 63 -2.30 -4.15 -7.96
N HIS A 64 -1.94 -4.94 -8.97
CA HIS A 64 -1.50 -4.43 -10.26
C HIS A 64 -2.62 -3.65 -10.95
N ALA A 65 -3.84 -4.21 -11.02
CA ALA A 65 -5.01 -3.51 -11.58
C ALA A 65 -5.38 -2.24 -10.80
N TRP A 66 -5.12 -2.20 -9.48
CA TRP A 66 -5.33 -1.01 -8.67
C TRP A 66 -4.22 0.04 -8.83
N MET A 67 -3.00 -0.39 -9.09
CA MET A 67 -1.85 0.44 -9.46
C MET A 67 -1.94 0.93 -10.91
N GLU A 68 -2.62 0.19 -11.79
CA GLU A 68 -2.84 0.52 -13.19
C GLU A 68 -3.77 1.74 -13.28
N GLY A 69 -3.16 2.93 -13.30
CA GLY A 69 -3.85 4.22 -13.26
C GLY A 69 -3.47 5.12 -12.08
N LYS A 70 -2.67 4.61 -11.12
CA LYS A 70 -2.09 5.40 -10.02
C LYS A 70 -0.58 5.45 -10.16
N SER A 71 -0.06 6.58 -10.63
CA SER A 71 1.37 6.84 -10.57
C SER A 71 1.79 7.09 -9.11
N PHE A 72 2.65 6.21 -8.59
CA PHE A 72 3.32 6.37 -7.30
C PHE A 72 4.36 7.51 -7.35
#